data_AF-A0A316NUQ4-F1
#
_entry.id   AF-A0A316NUQ4-F1
#
_cell.length_a   1.000
_cell.length_b   1.000
_cell.length_c   1.000
_cell.angle_alpha   90.00
_cell.angle_beta   90.00
_cell.angle_gamma   90.00
#
_symmetry.space_group_name_H-M   'P 1'
#
loop_
_entity.id
_entity.type
_entity.pdbx_description
1 polymer ?
#
loop_
_entity_poly.entity_id
_entity_poly.type
_entity_poly.pdbx_seq_one_letter_code
_entity_poly.pdbx_strand_id
1 'polypeptide(L)'
;MSHRANRKESECADGVYTGGGTQLGLVDLFRAAGYNGKNSKLPYKHAGGWDNSVIISDGTQLNKGILKPNCSYVAGENNYIYKTDELGRQCGATACLQLKKHDKRKGNVGKPADKLPGDEAGHLFADMFGGSRFLDNLVAQSFNVNRSEYRKMENIWQRALKDGKPVYADIDLNYEGNSFRPTSFDITYYIDGEYTMLRIYNE
;
A
#
# COMPACT_ATOMS: atom_id res chain seq x y z
N MET A 1 24.00 -18.52 -41.97
CA MET A 1 23.27 -19.04 -40.80
C MET A 1 23.30 -17.95 -39.73
N SER A 2 22.15 -17.33 -39.50
CA SER A 2 21.93 -16.24 -38.55
C SER A 2 21.82 -16.79 -37.13
N HIS A 3 22.48 -16.16 -36.15
CA HIS A 3 22.03 -16.15 -34.76
C HIS A 3 22.37 -14.78 -34.14
N ARG A 4 21.47 -13.80 -34.31
CA ARG A 4 21.36 -12.66 -33.39
C ARG A 4 20.36 -13.04 -32.30
N ALA A 5 20.83 -13.06 -31.06
CA ALA A 5 19.99 -13.26 -29.89
C ALA A 5 19.05 -12.07 -29.71
N ASN A 6 17.74 -12.31 -29.77
CA ASN A 6 16.72 -11.36 -29.36
C ASN A 6 16.70 -11.27 -27.83
N ARG A 7 17.13 -10.12 -27.28
CA ARG A 7 16.74 -9.68 -25.94
C ARG A 7 15.22 -9.49 -25.96
N LYS A 8 14.49 -10.26 -25.15
CA LYS A 8 13.10 -9.93 -24.82
C LYS A 8 13.13 -8.70 -23.92
N GLU A 9 12.70 -7.58 -24.47
CA GLU A 9 12.38 -6.37 -23.71
C GLU A 9 11.30 -6.71 -22.68
N SER A 10 11.55 -6.38 -21.42
CA SER A 10 10.56 -6.41 -20.35
C SER A 10 9.65 -5.20 -20.53
N GLU A 11 8.49 -5.41 -21.14
CA GLU A 11 7.43 -4.40 -21.18
C GLU A 11 6.83 -4.23 -19.78
N CYS A 12 7.47 -3.42 -18.94
CA CYS A 12 6.74 -2.62 -17.96
C CYS A 12 6.24 -1.39 -18.72
N ALA A 13 4.92 -1.35 -18.97
CA ALA A 13 4.30 -0.29 -19.75
C ALA A 13 4.50 1.09 -19.09
N ASP A 14 5.19 1.98 -19.80
CA ASP A 14 5.16 3.42 -19.61
C ASP A 14 3.74 3.93 -19.91
N GLY A 15 2.85 3.86 -18.93
CA GLY A 15 1.48 4.36 -19.02
C GLY A 15 1.33 5.72 -18.38
N VAL A 16 1.69 6.80 -19.07
CA VAL A 16 1.13 8.14 -18.78
C VAL A 16 -0.29 8.15 -19.30
N TYR A 17 -1.30 8.15 -18.43
CA TYR A 17 -2.70 8.32 -18.85
C TYR A 17 -3.31 9.62 -18.33
N THR A 18 -3.65 10.48 -19.28
CA THR A 18 -4.40 11.73 -19.13
C THR A 18 -5.90 11.44 -18.93
N GLY A 19 -6.53 12.23 -18.06
CA GLY A 19 -7.87 12.00 -17.52
C GLY A 19 -9.03 11.88 -18.52
N GLY A 20 -10.01 11.08 -18.11
CA GLY A 20 -11.29 10.87 -18.77
C GLY A 20 -12.22 9.97 -17.94
N GLY A 21 -12.89 10.54 -16.94
CA GLY A 21 -14.25 10.16 -16.51
C GLY A 21 -14.63 8.70 -16.19
N THR A 22 -13.69 7.78 -15.93
CA THR A 22 -14.02 6.42 -15.47
C THR A 22 -13.19 6.08 -14.22
N GLN A 23 -13.91 5.72 -13.16
CA GLN A 23 -13.36 5.40 -11.85
C GLN A 23 -12.50 4.14 -11.98
N LEU A 24 -11.18 4.25 -11.79
CA LEU A 24 -10.25 3.11 -11.85
C LEU A 24 -10.63 2.09 -10.77
N GLY A 25 -11.05 0.89 -11.18
CA GLY A 25 -11.29 -0.20 -10.24
C GLY A 25 -9.98 -0.87 -9.82
N LEU A 26 -10.01 -1.61 -8.70
CA LEU A 26 -8.92 -2.51 -8.26
C LEU A 26 -8.36 -3.31 -9.44
N VAL A 27 -9.26 -3.82 -10.29
CA VAL A 27 -8.96 -4.66 -11.46
C VAL A 27 -8.15 -3.92 -12.52
N ASP A 28 -8.35 -2.61 -12.71
CA ASP A 28 -7.60 -1.83 -13.71
C ASP A 28 -6.19 -1.50 -13.22
N LEU A 29 -6.05 -1.24 -11.92
CA LEU A 29 -4.74 -1.12 -11.25
C LEU A 29 -3.96 -2.45 -11.29
N PHE A 30 -4.66 -3.58 -11.10
CA PHE A 30 -4.08 -4.91 -11.25
C PHE A 30 -3.64 -5.19 -12.69
N ARG A 31 -4.48 -4.89 -13.68
CA ARG A 31 -4.14 -5.06 -15.10
C ARG A 31 -2.94 -4.18 -15.49
N ALA A 32 -2.89 -2.94 -15.03
CA ALA A 32 -1.75 -2.04 -15.26
C ALA A 32 -0.45 -2.54 -14.62
N ALA A 33 -0.53 -3.32 -13.54
CA ALA A 33 0.60 -3.98 -12.90
C ALA A 33 0.93 -5.38 -13.47
N GLY A 34 0.33 -5.78 -14.60
CA GLY A 34 0.62 -7.05 -15.28
C GLY A 34 -0.21 -8.27 -14.79
N TYR A 35 -1.37 -8.04 -14.18
CA TYR A 35 -2.31 -9.11 -13.81
C TYR A 35 -3.14 -9.59 -15.02
N ASN A 36 -2.99 -10.87 -15.37
CA ASN A 36 -3.56 -11.43 -16.62
C ASN A 36 -4.85 -12.25 -16.39
N GLY A 37 -5.57 -12.04 -15.29
CA GLY A 37 -6.77 -12.83 -14.97
C GLY A 37 -6.45 -14.27 -14.55
N LYS A 38 -7.41 -15.19 -14.74
CA LYS A 38 -7.56 -16.53 -14.11
C LYS A 38 -6.34 -17.47 -14.03
N ASN A 39 -5.24 -17.15 -14.70
CA ASN A 39 -3.97 -17.90 -14.69
C ASN A 39 -2.82 -17.18 -13.95
N SER A 40 -3.07 -16.02 -13.34
CA SER A 40 -2.08 -15.29 -12.55
C SER A 40 -2.02 -15.84 -11.12
N LYS A 41 -0.80 -16.03 -10.58
CA LYS A 41 -0.55 -16.52 -9.21
C LYS A 41 -0.90 -15.50 -8.10
N LEU A 42 -1.50 -14.36 -8.44
CA LEU A 42 -1.90 -13.34 -7.48
C LEU A 42 -3.29 -13.69 -6.93
N PRO A 43 -3.48 -13.84 -5.61
CA PRO A 43 -4.71 -14.34 -5.02
C PRO A 43 -5.75 -13.23 -5.03
N TYR A 44 -6.61 -13.27 -6.05
CA TYR A 44 -7.92 -12.64 -5.99
C TYR A 44 -8.72 -13.00 -4.71
N LYS A 45 -8.36 -14.10 -4.02
CA LYS A 45 -9.08 -14.61 -2.84
C LYS A 45 -9.09 -13.71 -1.60
N HIS A 46 -8.19 -12.73 -1.44
CA HIS A 46 -8.23 -11.79 -0.29
C HIS A 46 -8.93 -10.46 -0.61
N ALA A 47 -9.19 -10.16 -1.88
CA ALA A 47 -9.97 -8.99 -2.30
C ALA A 47 -11.50 -9.18 -2.14
N GLY A 48 -11.95 -10.38 -1.72
CA GLY A 48 -13.36 -10.81 -1.73
C GLY A 48 -14.28 -10.21 -0.66
N GLY A 49 -13.80 -9.27 0.17
CA GLY A 49 -14.62 -8.54 1.15
C GLY A 49 -14.71 -7.02 0.89
N TRP A 50 -14.26 -6.56 -0.27
CA TRP A 50 -14.17 -5.14 -0.59
C TRP A 50 -15.39 -4.68 -1.38
N ASP A 51 -16.35 -4.02 -0.72
CA ASP A 51 -17.35 -3.20 -1.42
C ASP A 51 -16.63 -1.99 -2.03
N ASN A 52 -16.20 -2.16 -3.28
CA ASN A 52 -15.47 -1.18 -4.07
C ASN A 52 -16.40 -0.28 -4.88
N SER A 53 -17.69 -0.21 -4.56
CA SER A 53 -18.66 0.60 -5.32
C SER A 53 -18.34 2.10 -5.29
N VAL A 54 -17.61 2.58 -4.27
CA VAL A 54 -17.12 3.95 -4.19
C VAL A 54 -15.70 4.02 -3.59
N ILE A 55 -14.71 4.29 -4.43
CA ILE A 55 -13.35 4.66 -4.00
C ILE A 55 -13.20 6.18 -4.13
N ILE A 56 -12.89 6.84 -3.01
CA ILE A 56 -12.61 8.28 -2.96
C ILE A 56 -11.22 8.55 -3.54
N SER A 57 -11.12 9.50 -4.47
CA SER A 57 -9.85 9.86 -5.15
C SER A 57 -9.59 11.35 -5.25
N ASP A 58 -10.52 12.18 -4.76
CA ASP A 58 -10.47 13.64 -4.82
C ASP A 58 -9.87 14.28 -3.55
N GLY A 59 -9.39 13.46 -2.60
CA GLY A 59 -8.82 13.91 -1.33
C GLY A 59 -9.85 14.11 -0.21
N THR A 60 -11.15 13.98 -0.48
CA THR A 60 -12.20 14.22 0.51
C THR A 60 -12.25 13.18 1.64
N GLN A 61 -11.47 12.09 1.54
CA GLN A 61 -11.30 11.12 2.62
C GLN A 61 -10.67 11.77 3.86
N LEU A 62 -9.84 12.81 3.68
CA LEU A 62 -9.06 13.42 4.74
C LEU A 62 -9.42 14.91 4.86
N ASN A 63 -10.19 15.24 5.90
CA ASN A 63 -10.61 16.62 6.16
C ASN A 63 -9.93 17.15 7.44
N LYS A 64 -9.08 18.18 7.30
CA LYS A 64 -8.37 18.82 8.43
C LYS A 64 -7.66 17.80 9.36
N GLY A 65 -7.10 16.75 8.78
CA GLY A 65 -6.39 15.71 9.54
C GLY A 65 -7.31 14.66 10.19
N ILE A 66 -8.58 14.57 9.80
CA ILE A 66 -9.53 13.57 10.25
C ILE A 66 -9.95 12.71 9.06
N LEU A 67 -9.87 11.39 9.22
CA LEU A 67 -10.28 10.43 8.20
C LEU A 67 -11.79 10.16 8.28
N LYS A 68 -12.41 10.06 7.11
CA LYS A 68 -13.80 9.65 6.98
C LYS A 68 -13.95 8.17 7.41
N PRO A 69 -14.96 7.80 8.22
CA PRO A 69 -15.23 6.41 8.55
C PRO A 69 -15.87 5.65 7.40
N ASN A 70 -15.78 4.31 7.44
CA ASN A 70 -16.43 3.38 6.52
C ASN A 70 -16.23 3.75 5.04
N CYS A 71 -15.00 4.08 4.64
CA CYS A 71 -14.71 4.43 3.26
C CYS A 71 -13.48 3.70 2.72
N SER A 72 -13.46 3.56 1.39
CA SER A 72 -12.27 3.19 0.63
C SER A 72 -11.76 4.42 -0.11
N TYR A 73 -10.44 4.59 -0.18
CA TYR A 73 -9.83 5.75 -0.86
C TYR A 73 -8.49 5.40 -1.48
N VAL A 74 -8.05 6.25 -2.41
CA VAL A 74 -6.68 6.24 -2.92
C VAL A 74 -5.86 7.38 -2.34
N ALA A 75 -4.60 7.11 -2.04
CA ALA A 75 -3.66 8.12 -1.55
C ALA A 75 -2.22 7.81 -1.96
N GLY A 76 -1.38 8.84 -1.87
CA GLY A 76 0.03 8.77 -2.25
C GLY A 76 0.24 8.99 -3.74
N GLU A 77 1.51 9.05 -4.13
CA GLU A 77 1.96 9.30 -5.50
C GLU A 77 1.53 8.21 -6.48
N ASN A 78 1.42 6.98 -5.98
CA ASN A 78 1.11 5.79 -6.76
C ASN A 78 -0.34 5.30 -6.57
N ASN A 79 -1.23 6.12 -6.00
CA ASN A 79 -2.66 5.85 -5.81
C ASN A 79 -2.95 4.49 -5.14
N TYR A 80 -2.25 4.21 -4.03
CA TYR A 80 -2.50 3.01 -3.24
C TYR A 80 -3.84 3.09 -2.56
N ILE A 81 -4.44 1.92 -2.32
CA ILE A 81 -5.81 1.82 -1.86
C ILE A 81 -5.80 1.55 -0.36
N TYR A 82 -6.65 2.26 0.36
CA TYR A 82 -6.77 2.16 1.80
C TYR A 82 -8.24 2.08 2.17
N LYS A 83 -8.48 1.65 3.40
CA LYS A 83 -9.80 1.55 4.00
C LYS A 83 -9.82 2.07 5.41
N THR A 84 -10.97 2.61 5.81
CA THR A 84 -11.27 2.95 7.18
C THR A 84 -12.43 2.14 7.73
N ASP A 85 -12.38 1.87 9.03
CA ASP A 85 -13.48 1.28 9.77
C ASP A 85 -14.50 2.35 10.22
N GLU A 86 -15.48 1.92 11.02
CA GLU A 86 -16.56 2.77 11.53
C GLU A 86 -16.11 3.94 12.42
N LEU A 87 -14.91 3.86 12.98
CA LEU A 87 -14.31 4.93 13.79
C LEU A 87 -13.43 5.87 12.95
N GLY A 88 -13.21 5.56 11.67
CA GLY A 88 -12.28 6.31 10.82
C GLY A 88 -10.82 5.90 11.00
N ARG A 89 -10.54 4.75 11.61
CA ARG A 89 -9.19 4.17 11.71
C ARG A 89 -8.88 3.42 10.43
N GLN A 90 -7.65 3.49 9.94
CA GLN A 90 -7.28 2.65 8.80
C GLN A 90 -7.31 1.17 9.18
N CYS A 91 -8.13 0.38 8.51
CA CYS A 91 -8.24 -1.06 8.77
C CYS A 91 -7.63 -1.92 7.66
N GLY A 92 -7.31 -1.33 6.50
CA GLY A 92 -6.72 -2.04 5.38
C GLY A 92 -5.91 -1.13 4.45
N ALA A 93 -4.86 -1.66 3.84
CA ALA A 93 -4.07 -1.02 2.79
C ALA A 93 -3.57 -2.04 1.77
N THR A 94 -3.79 -1.77 0.48
CA THR A 94 -3.48 -2.70 -0.62
C THR A 94 -2.80 -1.97 -1.76
N ALA A 95 -1.74 -2.56 -2.30
CA ALA A 95 -0.98 -1.96 -3.39
C ALA A 95 -0.24 -2.99 -4.26
N CYS A 96 -0.18 -2.71 -5.56
CA CYS A 96 0.95 -3.10 -6.39
C CYS A 96 2.03 -2.04 -6.20
N LEU A 97 3.09 -2.37 -5.46
CA LEU A 97 4.10 -1.39 -5.07
C LEU A 97 4.93 -0.94 -6.27
N GLN A 98 5.34 0.32 -6.22
CA GLN A 98 6.23 0.95 -7.18
C GLN A 98 7.21 1.81 -6.38
N LEU A 99 8.41 2.04 -6.91
CA LEU A 99 9.31 3.02 -6.30
C LEU A 99 8.75 4.43 -6.49
N LYS A 100 8.99 5.33 -5.54
CA LYS A 100 8.65 6.75 -5.72
C LYS A 100 9.36 7.35 -6.94
N LYS A 101 8.74 8.35 -7.57
CA LYS A 101 9.34 9.12 -8.68
C LYS A 101 9.91 10.45 -8.17
N HIS A 102 9.47 10.92 -7.00
CA HIS A 102 9.98 12.15 -6.41
C HIS A 102 11.39 11.99 -5.80
N ASP A 103 12.18 13.07 -5.90
CA ASP A 103 13.48 13.16 -5.25
C ASP A 103 13.40 13.43 -3.75
N LYS A 104 14.40 12.94 -3.01
CA LYS A 104 14.57 13.08 -1.55
C LYS A 104 13.39 12.49 -0.77
N ARG A 105 13.55 12.36 0.54
CA ARG A 105 12.48 11.84 1.42
C ARG A 105 11.54 12.98 1.81
N LYS A 106 10.23 12.75 1.76
CA LYS A 106 9.24 13.66 2.36
C LYS A 106 9.03 13.28 3.83
N GLY A 107 9.05 14.27 4.71
CA GLY A 107 8.76 14.08 6.13
C GLY A 107 7.26 13.96 6.39
N ASN A 108 6.88 13.29 7.47
CA ASN A 108 5.47 13.09 7.82
C ASN A 108 4.81 14.42 8.20
N VAL A 109 3.54 14.60 7.81
CA VAL A 109 2.70 15.74 8.17
C VAL A 109 1.53 15.30 9.06
N GLY A 110 1.02 14.09 8.82
CA GLY A 110 -0.05 13.51 9.63
C GLY A 110 0.40 13.21 11.06
N LYS A 111 -0.55 13.28 11.99
CA LYS A 111 -0.37 13.01 13.41
C LYS A 111 -1.36 11.93 13.84
N PRO A 112 -0.97 10.65 13.82
CA PRO A 112 -1.82 9.57 14.32
C PRO A 112 -2.20 9.80 15.79
N ALA A 113 -3.44 9.47 16.13
CA ALA A 113 -3.94 9.52 17.50
C ALA A 113 -3.41 8.33 18.33
N ASP A 114 -3.59 8.39 19.65
CA ASP A 114 -3.30 7.32 20.62
C ASP A 114 -1.85 6.79 20.62
N LYS A 115 -0.91 7.63 20.19
CA LYS A 115 0.52 7.31 20.31
C LYS A 115 0.92 7.11 21.77
N LEU A 116 1.57 6.00 22.05
CA LEU A 116 2.27 5.74 23.30
C LEU A 116 3.65 6.41 23.31
N PRO A 117 4.27 6.63 24.49
CA PRO A 117 5.67 7.04 24.56
C PRO A 117 6.57 6.08 23.78
N GLY A 118 7.35 6.63 22.84
CA GLY A 118 8.19 5.83 21.95
C GLY A 118 7.54 5.48 20.61
N ASP A 119 6.25 5.75 20.40
CA ASP A 119 5.66 5.60 19.08
C ASP A 119 6.16 6.69 18.11
N GLU A 120 6.26 6.33 16.84
CA GLU A 120 6.46 7.18 15.68
C GLU A 120 5.17 7.24 14.85
N ALA A 121 5.13 8.14 13.86
CA ALA A 121 4.12 8.07 12.81
C ALA A 121 4.64 7.07 11.76
N GLY A 122 4.22 5.82 11.86
CA GLY A 122 4.61 4.74 10.95
C GLY A 122 3.80 4.83 9.66
N HIS A 123 4.46 4.63 8.51
CA HIS A 123 3.74 4.52 7.24
C HIS A 123 3.22 3.10 7.05
N LEU A 124 2.04 2.95 6.43
CA LEU A 124 1.61 1.63 5.93
C LEU A 124 2.42 1.25 4.69
N PHE A 125 2.54 2.19 3.76
CA PHE A 125 3.51 2.13 2.67
C PHE A 125 4.49 3.30 2.77
N ALA A 126 5.79 3.03 2.97
CA ALA A 126 6.80 4.08 3.10
C ALA A 126 6.87 5.05 1.92
N ASP A 127 7.46 6.22 2.21
CA ASP A 127 7.86 7.24 1.23
C ASP A 127 8.65 6.66 0.05
N MET A 128 9.49 5.63 0.27
CA MET A 128 10.26 4.98 -0.80
C MET A 128 9.38 4.30 -1.86
N PHE A 129 8.12 4.01 -1.52
CA PHE A 129 7.10 3.50 -2.44
C PHE A 129 6.11 4.59 -2.89
N GLY A 130 6.35 5.86 -2.57
CA GLY A 130 5.43 6.95 -2.91
C GLY A 130 4.19 6.99 -2.02
N GLY A 131 4.21 6.37 -0.85
CA GLY A 131 3.11 6.47 0.10
C GLY A 131 2.84 7.91 0.54
N SER A 132 1.58 8.19 0.90
CA SER A 132 1.18 9.53 1.37
C SER A 132 1.91 9.90 2.67
N ARG A 133 2.26 11.18 2.81
CA ARG A 133 2.86 11.75 4.02
C ARG A 133 1.82 12.24 5.05
N PHE A 134 0.53 12.13 4.72
CA PHE A 134 -0.59 12.61 5.53
C PHE A 134 -1.19 11.49 6.36
N LEU A 135 -2.21 11.81 7.18
CA LEU A 135 -2.78 10.84 8.11
C LEU A 135 -3.34 9.62 7.38
N ASP A 136 -3.80 9.76 6.14
CA ASP A 136 -4.34 8.71 5.26
C ASP A 136 -3.38 7.55 4.92
N ASN A 137 -2.12 7.58 5.36
CA ASN A 137 -1.17 6.48 5.27
C ASN A 137 -0.29 6.37 6.53
N LEU A 138 -0.69 6.99 7.64
CA LEU A 138 0.09 7.03 8.86
C LEU A 138 -0.69 6.49 10.05
N VAL A 139 -0.02 5.66 10.85
CA VAL A 139 -0.56 5.10 12.09
C VAL A 139 0.42 5.27 13.26
N ALA A 140 -0.10 5.18 14.48
CA ALA A 140 0.74 5.12 15.68
C ALA A 140 1.48 3.79 15.70
N GLN A 141 2.79 3.82 15.56
CA GLN A 141 3.61 2.61 15.47
C GLN A 141 4.82 2.72 16.38
N SER A 142 5.08 1.68 17.16
CA SER A 142 6.26 1.59 18.02
C SER A 142 7.54 1.84 17.24
N PHE A 143 8.45 2.63 17.80
CA PHE A 143 9.77 2.87 17.20
C PHE A 143 10.51 1.57 16.88
N ASN A 144 10.44 0.57 17.77
CA ASN A 144 11.14 -0.70 17.58
C ASN A 144 10.58 -1.45 16.37
N VAL A 145 9.27 -1.41 16.19
CA VAL A 145 8.58 -2.03 15.07
C VAL A 145 8.85 -1.27 13.77
N ASN A 146 8.63 0.05 13.78
CA ASN A 146 8.81 0.94 12.63
C ASN A 146 10.25 0.89 12.09
N ARG A 147 11.26 0.74 12.97
CA ARG A 147 12.67 0.76 12.58
C ARG A 147 13.33 -0.62 12.45
N SER A 148 12.69 -1.68 12.94
CA SER A 148 13.16 -3.07 12.80
C SER A 148 12.26 -3.87 11.86
N GLU A 149 11.31 -4.65 12.38
CA GLU A 149 10.62 -5.70 11.61
C GLU A 149 9.87 -5.13 10.40
N TYR A 150 9.16 -4.02 10.59
CA TYR A 150 8.45 -3.37 9.50
C TYR A 150 9.42 -2.87 8.43
N ARG A 151 10.51 -2.20 8.84
CA ARG A 151 11.55 -1.72 7.93
C ARG A 151 12.30 -2.84 7.21
N LYS A 152 12.51 -3.99 7.85
CA LYS A 152 13.15 -5.16 7.21
C LYS A 152 12.29 -5.66 6.05
N MET A 153 10.99 -5.79 6.26
CA MET A 153 10.03 -6.14 5.22
C MET A 153 10.02 -5.11 4.08
N GLU A 154 9.96 -3.81 4.38
CA GLU A 154 10.04 -2.76 3.36
C GLU A 154 11.33 -2.84 2.53
N ASN A 155 12.47 -3.10 3.17
CA ASN A 155 13.73 -3.26 2.45
C ASN A 155 13.74 -4.48 1.52
N ILE A 156 13.03 -5.57 1.86
CA ILE A 156 12.87 -6.73 0.98
C ILE A 156 12.05 -6.34 -0.25
N TRP A 157 10.91 -5.67 -0.06
CA TRP A 157 10.09 -5.18 -1.16
C TRP A 157 10.85 -4.20 -2.06
N GLN A 158 11.60 -3.27 -1.47
CA GLN A 158 12.39 -2.31 -2.24
C GLN A 158 13.45 -3.00 -3.11
N ARG A 159 14.17 -3.99 -2.57
CA ARG A 159 15.18 -4.74 -3.35
C ARG A 159 14.52 -5.49 -4.51
N ALA A 160 13.41 -6.17 -4.25
CA ALA A 160 12.66 -6.86 -5.29
C ALA A 160 12.24 -5.91 -6.43
N LEU A 161 11.69 -4.74 -6.11
CA LEU A 161 11.32 -3.74 -7.12
C LEU A 161 12.54 -3.23 -7.91
N LYS A 162 13.68 -3.03 -7.26
CA LYS A 162 14.93 -2.62 -7.94
C LYS A 162 15.48 -3.72 -8.85
N ASP A 163 15.23 -4.98 -8.53
CA ASP A 163 15.57 -6.13 -9.36
C ASP A 163 14.55 -6.39 -10.49
N GLY A 164 13.56 -5.49 -10.66
CA GLY A 164 12.53 -5.60 -11.68
C GLY A 164 11.43 -6.63 -11.36
N LYS A 165 11.33 -7.10 -10.12
CA LYS A 165 10.32 -8.06 -9.69
C LYS A 165 9.05 -7.33 -9.23
N PRO A 166 7.85 -7.77 -9.66
CA PRO A 166 6.61 -7.18 -9.19
C PRO A 166 6.39 -7.51 -7.72
N VAL A 167 5.89 -6.53 -6.96
CA VAL A 167 5.53 -6.69 -5.55
C VAL A 167 4.08 -6.28 -5.34
N TYR A 168 3.27 -7.20 -4.84
CA TYR A 168 1.92 -6.92 -4.34
C TYR A 168 1.93 -7.05 -2.82
N ALA A 169 1.30 -6.11 -2.12
CA ALA A 169 1.18 -6.12 -0.67
C ALA A 169 -0.25 -5.78 -0.25
N ASP A 170 -0.71 -6.45 0.80
CA ASP A 170 -2.00 -6.33 1.43
C ASP A 170 -1.78 -6.33 2.94
N ILE A 171 -2.29 -5.32 3.63
CA ILE A 171 -2.03 -5.05 5.04
C ILE A 171 -3.35 -4.83 5.74
N ASP A 172 -3.70 -5.74 6.64
CA ASP A 172 -4.83 -5.59 7.56
C ASP A 172 -4.33 -5.10 8.91
N LEU A 173 -5.06 -4.14 9.51
CA LEU A 173 -4.74 -3.60 10.82
C LEU A 173 -5.71 -4.12 11.88
N ASN A 174 -5.14 -4.56 12.99
CA ASN A 174 -5.89 -5.05 14.13
C ASN A 174 -5.88 -4.00 15.24
N TYR A 175 -7.00 -3.86 15.94
CA TYR A 175 -7.20 -2.88 17.00
C TYR A 175 -7.84 -3.51 18.24
N GLU A 176 -7.57 -2.93 19.40
CA GLU A 176 -8.25 -3.28 20.65
C GLU A 176 -9.24 -2.17 21.03
N GLY A 177 -10.51 -2.55 21.22
CA GLY A 177 -11.59 -1.64 21.55
C GLY A 177 -11.67 -0.44 20.60
N ASN A 178 -11.73 0.76 21.18
CA ASN A 178 -11.85 2.02 20.46
C ASN A 178 -10.51 2.74 20.25
N SER A 179 -9.37 2.09 20.53
CA SER A 179 -8.07 2.73 20.34
C SER A 179 -7.78 3.01 18.85
N PHE A 180 -7.14 4.14 18.57
CA PHE A 180 -6.62 4.52 17.26
C PHE A 180 -5.20 3.98 17.01
N ARG A 181 -4.57 3.36 18.01
CA ARG A 181 -3.30 2.67 17.87
C ARG A 181 -3.54 1.21 17.49
N PRO A 182 -3.05 0.72 16.34
CA PRO A 182 -3.17 -0.69 16.01
C PRO A 182 -2.36 -1.55 16.98
N THR A 183 -2.85 -2.73 17.30
CA THR A 183 -2.16 -3.74 18.12
C THR A 183 -1.28 -4.65 17.28
N SER A 184 -1.63 -4.89 16.03
CA SER A 184 -0.81 -5.66 15.09
C SER A 184 -1.16 -5.38 13.63
N PHE A 185 -0.24 -5.77 12.75
CA PHE A 185 -0.38 -5.73 11.30
C PHE A 185 -0.35 -7.16 10.77
N ASP A 186 -1.37 -7.54 10.01
CA ASP A 186 -1.41 -8.78 9.24
C ASP A 186 -1.07 -8.47 7.80
N ILE A 187 0.11 -8.89 7.37
CA ILE A 187 0.66 -8.51 6.08
C ILE A 187 0.78 -9.75 5.21
N THR A 188 0.12 -9.69 4.06
CA THR A 188 0.26 -10.65 2.97
C THR A 188 0.94 -9.96 1.80
N TYR A 189 1.99 -10.56 1.24
CA TYR A 189 2.62 -10.02 0.05
C TYR A 189 3.10 -11.10 -0.91
N TYR A 190 3.27 -10.70 -2.16
CA TYR A 190 3.76 -11.52 -3.25
C TYR A 190 4.94 -10.83 -3.90
N ILE A 191 6.04 -11.54 -4.08
CA ILE A 191 7.20 -11.08 -4.85
C ILE A 191 7.38 -12.05 -6.00
N ASP A 192 7.25 -11.58 -7.24
CA ASP A 192 7.38 -12.44 -8.43
C ASP A 192 6.45 -13.68 -8.37
N GLY A 193 5.27 -13.51 -7.77
CA GLY A 193 4.29 -14.57 -7.58
C GLY A 193 4.56 -15.51 -6.39
N GLU A 194 5.66 -15.36 -5.66
CA GLU A 194 5.95 -16.11 -4.43
C GLU A 194 5.26 -15.47 -3.22
N TYR A 195 4.46 -16.26 -2.50
CA TYR A 195 3.62 -15.83 -1.39
C TYR A 195 4.41 -15.71 -0.08
N THR A 196 4.09 -14.70 0.72
CA THR A 196 4.51 -14.61 2.12
C THR A 196 3.40 -13.99 2.96
N MET A 197 3.26 -14.48 4.20
CA MET A 197 2.41 -13.90 5.23
C MET A 197 3.24 -13.66 6.50
N LEU A 198 3.01 -12.52 7.14
CA LEU A 198 3.68 -12.06 8.34
C LEU A 198 2.67 -11.37 9.25
N ARG A 199 2.73 -11.66 10.56
CA ARG A 199 2.10 -10.83 11.58
C ARG A 199 3.18 -10.05 12.33
N ILE A 200 3.01 -8.73 12.46
CA ILE A 200 3.87 -7.86 13.26
C ILE A 200 3.05 -7.28 14.40
N TYR A 201 3.44 -7.56 15.65
CA TYR A 201 2.83 -6.92 16.83
C TYR A 201 3.39 -5.52 17.02
N ASN A 202 2.51 -4.58 17.37
CA ASN A 202 2.87 -3.19 17.62
C ASN A 202 3.17 -2.98 19.11
N GLU A 203 4.28 -3.57 19.58
CA GLU A 203 4.69 -3.54 20.99
C GLU A 203 5.31 -2.19 21.40
#